data_AF-A0A382WU89-F1
#
_entry.id   AF-A0A382WU89-F1
#
_cell.length_a   1.000
_cell.length_b   1.000
_cell.length_c   1.000
_cell.angle_alpha   90.00
_cell.angle_beta   90.00
_cell.angle_gamma   90.00
#
_symmetry.space_group_name_H-M   'P 1'
#
loop_
_entity.id
_entity.type
_entity.pdbx_description
1 polymer ?
#
loop_
_entity_poly.entity_id
_entity_poly.type
_entity_poly.pdbx_seq_one_letter_code
_entity_poly.pdbx_strand_id
1 'polypeptide(L)'
;MQNLDDVGTPFDCEGWSNFCGGESYDIVDDGNDYFFFDLFALDDYWHSIAILDHNMVFRYYCECNECLALGYEGLAEIVDGLVIEIDITLGDVNHDSIINIQDVILIINLVLSNEYQNPADLNSDDIVDVLDIVQLVNIILN
;
A
#
# COMPACT_ATOMS: atom_id res chain seq x y z
N MET A 1 32.44 11.32 -15.36
CA MET A 1 31.56 10.70 -14.36
C MET A 1 31.26 9.30 -14.87
N GLN A 2 31.43 8.27 -14.02
CA GLN A 2 31.25 6.88 -14.43
C GLN A 2 29.77 6.59 -14.66
N ASN A 3 29.47 5.79 -15.69
CA ASN A 3 28.15 5.25 -15.96
C ASN A 3 27.86 4.17 -14.88
N LEU A 4 26.72 4.26 -14.19
CA LEU A 4 26.44 3.51 -12.95
C LEU A 4 25.30 2.48 -13.11
N ASP A 5 25.02 2.10 -14.34
CA ASP A 5 24.15 1.03 -14.80
C ASP A 5 24.87 -0.34 -14.88
N ASP A 6 26.05 -0.47 -14.26
CA ASP A 6 26.83 -1.71 -14.28
C ASP A 6 26.07 -2.85 -13.60
N VAL A 7 25.68 -3.84 -14.40
CA VAL A 7 25.01 -5.06 -13.96
C VAL A 7 25.96 -5.83 -13.04
N GLY A 8 25.79 -5.66 -11.72
CA GLY A 8 26.61 -6.33 -10.71
C GLY A 8 26.72 -5.60 -9.36
N THR A 9 26.32 -4.32 -9.26
CA THR A 9 26.33 -3.56 -8.00
C THR A 9 24.95 -3.00 -7.68
N PRO A 10 24.04 -3.77 -7.05
CA PRO A 10 22.77 -3.22 -6.59
C PRO A 10 23.02 -2.34 -5.36
N PHE A 11 22.56 -1.09 -5.41
CA PHE A 11 22.45 -0.23 -4.24
C PHE A 11 21.29 -0.69 -3.36
N ASP A 12 21.43 -0.55 -2.04
CA ASP A 12 20.34 -0.69 -1.08
C ASP A 12 19.40 0.53 -1.12
N CYS A 13 18.23 0.42 -0.49
CA CYS A 13 17.21 1.48 -0.47
C CYS A 13 17.74 2.79 0.13
N GLU A 14 18.74 2.72 1.03
CA GLU A 14 19.37 3.87 1.67
C GLU A 14 20.27 4.63 0.68
N GLY A 15 21.00 3.92 -0.19
CA GLY A 15 21.76 4.52 -1.29
C GLY A 15 20.88 5.30 -2.27
N TRP A 16 19.71 4.75 -2.63
CA TRP A 16 18.72 5.44 -3.48
C TRP A 16 18.14 6.70 -2.81
N SER A 17 17.87 6.63 -1.50
CA SER A 17 17.29 7.76 -0.75
C SER A 17 18.18 9.01 -0.68
N ASN A 18 19.49 8.84 -0.89
CA ASN A 18 20.47 9.94 -0.82
C ASN A 18 20.78 10.57 -2.20
N PHE A 19 20.17 10.10 -3.28
CA PHE A 19 20.29 10.73 -4.60
C PHE A 19 19.38 11.96 -4.68
N CYS A 20 19.99 13.14 -4.53
CA CYS A 20 19.37 14.44 -4.79
C CYS A 20 20.17 15.23 -5.84
N GLY A 21 20.46 14.63 -7.01
CA GLY A 21 21.23 15.34 -8.03
C GLY A 21 21.42 14.65 -9.38
N GLY A 22 21.20 15.45 -10.43
CA GLY A 22 21.87 15.35 -11.73
C GLY A 22 21.16 14.53 -12.80
N GLU A 23 20.82 13.29 -12.50
CA GLU A 23 20.22 12.37 -13.49
C GLU A 23 19.08 11.60 -12.83
N SER A 24 17.85 11.93 -13.22
CA SER A 24 16.67 11.12 -12.98
C SER A 24 16.69 10.01 -14.01
N TYR A 25 16.81 8.76 -13.58
CA TYR A 25 16.51 7.63 -14.45
C TYR A 25 14.99 7.50 -14.56
N ASP A 26 14.46 7.44 -15.78
CA ASP A 26 13.05 7.14 -16.01
C ASP A 26 12.74 5.78 -15.38
N ILE A 27 12.01 5.81 -14.26
CA ILE A 27 11.46 4.60 -13.62
C ILE A 27 10.36 4.00 -14.53
N VAL A 28 9.76 4.83 -15.38
CA VAL A 28 8.72 4.46 -16.34
C VAL A 28 9.16 4.91 -17.74
N ASP A 29 9.67 3.97 -18.55
CA ASP A 29 9.82 4.15 -20.00
C ASP A 29 8.45 3.88 -20.65
N ASP A 30 7.76 4.95 -21.02
CA ASP A 30 6.42 4.93 -21.61
C ASP A 30 6.42 5.14 -23.14
N GLY A 31 7.60 4.99 -23.75
CA GLY A 31 7.79 5.10 -25.20
C GLY A 31 7.74 6.54 -25.71
N ASN A 32 7.64 6.69 -27.03
CA ASN A 32 7.81 8.00 -27.69
C ASN A 32 6.68 9.01 -27.43
N ASP A 33 5.58 8.55 -26.85
CA ASP A 33 4.38 9.38 -26.60
C ASP A 33 4.41 10.02 -25.22
N TYR A 34 5.37 9.66 -24.35
CA TYR A 34 5.64 10.29 -23.05
C TYR A 34 4.39 10.55 -22.18
N PHE A 35 3.35 9.71 -22.29
CA PHE A 35 2.06 9.93 -21.63
C PHE A 35 2.16 9.94 -20.10
N PHE A 36 2.86 8.96 -19.52
CA PHE A 36 3.13 8.91 -18.09
C PHE A 36 4.14 9.96 -17.68
N PHE A 37 5.17 10.23 -18.49
CA PHE A 37 6.10 11.33 -18.24
C PHE A 37 5.35 12.66 -18.15
N ASP A 38 4.52 13.01 -19.13
CA ASP A 38 3.71 14.23 -19.18
C ASP A 38 2.66 14.28 -18.05
N LEU A 39 2.17 13.13 -17.58
CA LEU A 39 1.24 13.07 -16.45
C LEU A 39 1.89 13.48 -15.12
N PHE A 40 3.20 13.24 -14.98
CA PHE A 40 3.96 13.52 -13.75
C PHE A 40 4.98 14.65 -13.89
N ALA A 41 5.24 15.15 -15.10
CA ALA A 41 6.15 16.26 -15.37
C ALA A 41 5.44 17.60 -15.13
N LEU A 42 5.86 18.32 -14.09
CA LEU A 42 5.40 19.69 -13.83
C LEU A 42 6.55 20.69 -14.08
N ASP A 43 6.32 21.58 -15.06
CA ASP A 43 7.07 22.80 -15.43
C ASP A 43 8.44 23.02 -14.75
N ASP A 44 9.52 22.47 -15.31
CA ASP A 44 10.92 22.67 -14.88
C ASP A 44 11.28 22.24 -13.44
N TYR A 45 10.37 21.62 -12.69
CA TYR A 45 10.63 21.10 -11.34
C TYR A 45 10.90 19.60 -11.38
N TRP A 46 12.06 19.19 -10.84
CA TRP A 46 12.49 17.79 -10.81
C TRP A 46 12.24 17.12 -9.45
N HIS A 47 11.71 15.91 -9.54
CA HIS A 47 11.32 14.94 -8.51
C HIS A 47 10.02 15.26 -7.77
N SER A 48 8.99 14.55 -8.20
CA SER A 48 7.67 14.52 -7.62
C SER A 48 7.34 13.14 -7.07
N ILE A 49 7.00 13.03 -5.79
CA ILE A 49 6.35 11.82 -5.28
C ILE A 49 4.88 11.93 -5.68
N ALA A 50 4.41 11.02 -6.52
CA ALA A 50 2.98 10.83 -6.76
C ALA A 50 2.52 9.55 -6.05
N ILE A 51 1.42 9.64 -5.31
CA ILE A 51 0.79 8.50 -4.66
C ILE A 51 -0.52 8.19 -5.40
N LEU A 52 -0.68 6.93 -5.78
CA LEU A 52 -1.88 6.35 -6.38
C LEU A 52 -2.42 5.29 -5.42
N ASP A 53 -3.74 5.21 -5.24
CA ASP A 53 -4.34 4.11 -4.47
C ASP A 53 -4.50 2.84 -5.32
N HIS A 54 -5.06 1.78 -4.70
CA HIS A 54 -5.26 0.47 -5.32
C HIS A 54 -6.21 0.46 -6.54
N ASN A 55 -7.04 1.50 -6.69
CA ASN A 55 -7.90 1.74 -7.85
C ASN A 55 -7.23 2.61 -8.93
N MET A 56 -5.92 2.87 -8.81
CA MET A 56 -5.15 3.71 -9.73
C MET A 56 -5.64 5.17 -9.79
N VAL A 57 -6.27 5.67 -8.73
CA VAL A 57 -6.69 7.07 -8.66
C VAL A 57 -5.59 7.88 -7.97
N PHE A 58 -5.27 9.03 -8.55
CA PHE A 58 -4.28 9.94 -8.00
C PHE A 58 -4.74 10.50 -6.64
N ARG A 59 -3.87 10.41 -5.64
CA ARG A 59 -4.19 10.75 -4.24
C ARG A 59 -3.38 11.92 -3.75
N TYR A 60 -2.10 11.94 -4.09
CA TYR A 60 -1.21 12.96 -3.58
C TYR A 60 -0.03 13.20 -4.51
N TYR A 61 0.47 14.43 -4.48
CA TYR A 61 1.72 14.83 -5.10
C TYR A 61 2.49 15.72 -4.14
N CYS A 62 3.80 15.54 -4.06
CA CYS A 62 4.68 16.57 -3.52
C CYS A 62 5.96 16.70 -4.33
N GLU A 63 6.50 17.91 -4.32
CA GLU A 63 7.81 18.24 -4.88
C GLU A 63 8.91 17.93 -3.88
N CYS A 64 10.09 17.48 -4.32
CA CYS A 64 11.21 17.06 -3.47
C CYS A 64 11.45 17.93 -2.22
N ASN A 65 11.54 19.26 -2.41
CA ASN A 65 11.80 20.20 -1.31
C ASN A 65 10.62 20.31 -0.32
N GLU A 66 9.39 20.14 -0.81
CA GLU A 66 8.18 20.09 0.01
C GLU A 66 8.03 18.71 0.68
N CYS A 67 8.32 17.61 -0.01
CA CYS A 67 8.32 16.26 0.54
C CYS A 67 9.32 16.09 1.70
N LEU A 68 10.52 16.66 1.57
CA LEU A 68 11.51 16.72 2.64
C LEU A 68 10.99 17.51 3.86
N ALA A 69 10.13 18.50 3.64
CA ALA A 69 9.51 19.30 4.69
C ALA A 69 8.26 18.64 5.32
N LEU A 70 7.54 17.77 4.59
CA LEU A 70 6.45 16.94 5.13
C LEU A 70 6.96 15.99 6.22
N GLY A 71 8.21 15.53 6.08
CA GLY A 71 8.80 14.53 6.96
C GLY A 71 8.00 13.21 6.98
N TYR A 72 8.36 12.32 7.90
CA TYR A 72 7.62 11.06 8.11
C TYR A 72 6.14 11.28 8.46
N GLU A 73 5.82 12.37 9.16
CA GLU A 73 4.48 12.67 9.68
C GLU A 73 3.48 13.01 8.55
N GLY A 74 3.86 13.83 7.58
CA GLY A 74 2.97 14.17 6.46
C GLY A 74 2.66 12.99 5.55
N LEU A 75 3.63 12.07 5.37
CA LEU A 75 3.41 10.81 4.66
C LEU A 75 2.48 9.87 5.44
N ALA A 76 2.59 9.83 6.77
CA ALA A 76 1.74 9.00 7.61
C ALA A 76 0.25 9.41 7.50
N GLU A 77 -0.06 10.71 7.48
CA GLU A 77 -1.44 11.20 7.30
C GLU A 77 -2.02 10.81 5.94
N ILE A 78 -1.21 10.89 4.87
CA ILE A 78 -1.65 10.48 3.53
C ILE A 78 -1.90 8.97 3.48
N VAL A 79 -0.99 8.17 4.06
CA VAL A 79 -1.14 6.72 4.13
C VAL A 79 -2.36 6.34 4.97
N ASP A 80 -2.61 6.99 6.10
CA ASP A 80 -3.80 6.76 6.93
C ASP A 80 -5.10 7.04 6.13
N GLY A 81 -5.11 8.11 5.34
CA GLY A 81 -6.20 8.42 4.42
C GLY A 81 -6.44 7.35 3.33
N LEU A 82 -5.38 6.67 2.88
CA LEU A 82 -5.48 5.56 1.93
C LEU A 82 -5.95 4.26 2.57
N VAL A 83 -5.56 4.02 3.82
CA VAL A 83 -5.98 2.84 4.58
C VAL A 83 -7.50 2.88 4.83
N ILE A 84 -8.10 4.06 4.99
CA ILE A 84 -9.57 4.21 5.10
C ILE A 84 -10.31 3.73 3.85
N GLU A 85 -9.67 3.73 2.67
CA GLU A 85 -10.26 3.21 1.44
C GLU A 85 -10.18 1.69 1.33
N ILE A 86 -9.36 1.07 2.17
CA ILE A 86 -9.34 -0.36 2.39
C ILE A 86 -10.34 -0.60 3.51
N ASP A 87 -11.62 -0.74 3.16
CA ASP A 87 -12.67 -1.03 4.15
C ASP A 87 -12.45 -2.44 4.71
N ILE A 88 -11.62 -2.54 5.75
CA ILE A 88 -11.44 -3.77 6.52
C ILE A 88 -12.63 -3.90 7.44
N THR A 89 -13.69 -4.51 6.92
CA THR A 89 -14.84 -4.90 7.72
C THR A 89 -14.49 -6.16 8.51
N LEU A 90 -14.51 -6.07 9.85
CA LEU A 90 -14.34 -7.23 10.72
C LEU A 90 -15.37 -8.31 10.36
N GLY A 91 -14.90 -9.52 10.07
CA GLY A 91 -15.69 -10.66 9.66
C GLY A 91 -15.83 -10.84 8.14
N ASP A 92 -15.40 -9.87 7.32
CA ASP A 92 -15.29 -10.00 5.86
C ASP A 92 -13.85 -10.36 5.49
N VAL A 93 -13.57 -11.66 5.42
CA VAL A 93 -12.20 -12.20 5.30
C VAL A 93 -11.75 -12.27 3.85
N ASN A 94 -12.69 -12.37 2.90
CA ASN A 94 -12.38 -12.33 1.48
C ASN A 94 -12.48 -10.92 0.86
N HIS A 95 -12.87 -9.92 1.64
CA HIS A 95 -13.03 -8.52 1.24
C HIS A 95 -14.04 -8.37 0.08
N ASP A 96 -15.10 -9.17 0.08
CA ASP A 96 -16.18 -9.08 -0.92
C ASP A 96 -17.34 -8.16 -0.50
N SER A 97 -17.20 -7.51 0.66
CA SER A 97 -18.18 -6.64 1.32
C SER A 97 -19.45 -7.36 1.79
N ILE A 98 -19.46 -8.70 1.87
CA ILE A 98 -20.60 -9.50 2.29
C ILE A 98 -20.18 -10.53 3.35
N ILE A 99 -20.48 -10.23 4.62
CA ILE A 99 -20.27 -11.21 5.70
C ILE A 99 -21.24 -12.40 5.54
N ASN A 100 -20.71 -13.58 5.22
CA ASN A 100 -21.50 -14.79 5.02
C ASN A 100 -20.73 -16.08 5.39
N ILE A 101 -21.30 -17.23 5.03
CA ILE A 101 -20.70 -18.54 5.37
C ILE A 101 -19.33 -18.79 4.71
N GLN A 102 -19.00 -18.07 3.62
CA GLN A 102 -17.68 -18.15 3.00
C GLN A 102 -16.59 -17.62 3.93
N ASP A 103 -16.84 -16.52 4.65
CA ASP A 103 -15.91 -15.97 5.64
C ASP A 103 -15.64 -16.96 6.77
N VAL A 104 -16.68 -17.64 7.26
CA VAL A 104 -16.54 -18.70 8.26
C VAL A 104 -15.60 -19.82 7.79
N ILE A 105 -15.72 -20.24 6.53
CA ILE A 105 -14.83 -21.26 5.96
C ILE A 105 -13.39 -20.75 5.90
N LEU A 106 -13.18 -19.46 5.60
CA LEU A 106 -11.86 -18.85 5.58
C LEU A 106 -11.25 -18.77 6.98
N ILE A 107 -12.00 -18.34 7.99
CA ILE A 107 -11.52 -18.35 9.39
C ILE A 107 -11.14 -19.78 9.81
N ILE A 108 -11.95 -20.80 9.47
CA ILE A 108 -11.60 -22.20 9.73
C ILE A 108 -10.25 -22.56 9.09
N ASN A 109 -10.01 -22.16 7.85
CA ASN A 109 -8.73 -22.42 7.18
C ASN A 109 -7.56 -21.71 7.87
N LEU A 110 -7.74 -20.47 8.33
CA LEU A 110 -6.74 -19.72 9.09
C LEU A 110 -6.40 -20.45 10.41
N VAL A 111 -7.42 -20.89 11.16
CA VAL A 111 -7.23 -21.66 12.40
C VAL A 111 -6.48 -22.97 12.13
N LEU A 112 -6.83 -23.69 11.06
CA LEU A 112 -6.18 -24.96 10.70
C LEU A 112 -4.74 -24.79 10.23
N SER A 113 -4.42 -23.66 9.59
CA SER A 113 -3.07 -23.32 9.12
C SER A 113 -2.24 -22.57 10.18
N ASN A 114 -2.84 -22.20 11.32
CA ASN A 114 -2.24 -21.33 12.33
C ASN A 114 -1.74 -20.00 11.71
N GLU A 115 -2.57 -19.43 10.84
CA GLU A 115 -2.36 -18.14 10.19
C GLU A 115 -3.25 -17.07 10.83
N TYR A 116 -2.80 -15.82 10.78
CA TYR A 116 -3.51 -14.67 11.32
C TYR A 116 -3.93 -13.73 10.19
N GLN A 117 -5.15 -13.23 10.27
CA GLN A 117 -5.63 -12.09 9.48
C GLN A 117 -6.46 -11.18 10.37
N ASN A 118 -6.22 -9.87 10.26
CA ASN A 118 -6.92 -8.86 11.05
C ASN A 118 -8.46 -8.93 10.94
N PRO A 119 -9.09 -9.07 9.75
CA PRO A 119 -10.55 -9.18 9.67
C PRO A 119 -11.12 -10.45 10.33
N ALA A 120 -10.30 -11.46 10.61
CA ALA A 120 -10.72 -12.70 11.24
C ALA A 120 -10.67 -12.67 12.78
N ASP A 121 -10.02 -11.68 13.38
CA ASP A 121 -9.88 -11.51 14.84
C ASP A 121 -11.00 -10.61 15.37
N LEU A 122 -12.13 -11.22 15.71
CA LEU A 122 -13.37 -10.52 16.03
C LEU A 122 -13.45 -10.02 17.47
N ASN A 123 -12.59 -10.53 18.35
CA ASN A 123 -12.52 -10.10 19.73
C ASN A 123 -11.30 -9.19 20.02
N SER A 124 -10.41 -9.00 19.03
CA SER A 124 -9.19 -8.19 19.10
C SER A 124 -8.24 -8.63 20.21
N ASP A 125 -8.07 -9.94 20.39
CA ASP A 125 -7.11 -10.52 21.34
C ASP A 125 -5.79 -10.98 20.67
N ASP A 126 -5.61 -10.63 19.39
CA ASP A 126 -4.47 -10.97 18.54
C ASP A 126 -4.35 -12.49 18.26
N ILE A 127 -5.43 -13.26 18.48
CA ILE A 127 -5.51 -14.69 18.21
C ILE A 127 -6.73 -14.96 17.32
N VAL A 128 -6.52 -15.69 16.22
CA VAL A 128 -7.63 -16.23 15.41
C VAL A 128 -7.88 -17.67 15.82
N ASP A 129 -8.99 -17.92 16.51
CA ASP A 129 -9.37 -19.26 16.97
C ASP A 129 -10.89 -19.57 16.81
N VAL A 130 -11.35 -20.60 17.51
CA VAL A 130 -12.75 -21.05 17.45
C VAL A 130 -13.73 -20.01 18.02
N LEU A 131 -13.27 -19.10 18.87
CA LEU A 131 -14.08 -18.03 19.43
C LEU A 131 -14.51 -17.05 18.35
N ASP A 132 -13.61 -16.67 17.43
CA ASP A 132 -13.94 -15.79 16.30
C ASP A 132 -14.97 -16.44 15.37
N ILE A 133 -14.83 -17.74 15.10
CA ILE A 133 -15.81 -18.49 14.31
C ILE A 133 -17.21 -18.40 14.95
N VAL A 134 -17.30 -18.58 16.26
CA VAL A 134 -18.58 -18.50 16.99
C VAL A 134 -19.15 -17.09 16.95
N GLN A 135 -18.31 -16.06 17.09
CA GLN A 135 -18.73 -14.67 16.98
C GLN A 135 -19.23 -14.33 15.57
N LEU A 136 -18.53 -14.78 14.53
CA LEU A 136 -18.92 -14.55 13.14
C LEU A 136 -20.27 -15.21 12.82
N VAL A 137 -20.47 -16.45 13.25
CA VAL A 137 -21.75 -17.15 13.08
C VAL A 137 -22.87 -16.40 13.83
N ASN A 138 -22.59 -15.84 15.00
CA ASN A 138 -23.55 -15.02 15.72
C ASN A 138 -23.87 -13.70 15.00
N ILE A 139 -22.91 -13.09 14.29
CA ILE A 139 -23.15 -11.93 13.43
C ILE A 139 -24.05 -12.31 12.24
N ILE A 140 -23.79 -13.44 11.59
CA ILE A 140 -24.56 -13.91 10.42
C ILE A 140 -26.02 -14.24 10.77
N LEU A 141 -26.29 -14.67 12.01
CA LEU A 141 -27.61 -15.17 12.43
C LEU A 141 -28.51 -14.12 13.12
N ASN A 142 -27.98 -12.97 13.55
CA ASN A 142 -28.75 -11.90 14.22
C ASN A 142 -29.13 -10.77 13.26
#